data_AF-A0A961CV94-F1
#
_entry.id   AF-A0A961CV94-F1
#
_cell.length_a   1.000
_cell.length_b   1.000
_cell.length_c   1.000
_cell.angle_alpha   90.00
_cell.angle_beta   90.00
_cell.angle_gamma   90.00
#
_symmetry.space_group_name_H-M   'P 1'
#
loop_
_entity.id
_entity.type
_entity.pdbx_description
1 polymer ?
#
loop_
_entity_poly.entity_id
_entity_poly.type
_entity_poly.pdbx_seq_one_letter_code
_entity_poly.pdbx_strand_id
1 'polypeptide(L)'
;GAEMSVDIEGLTTRIEGIKHQLQRNVSDLLSSQGVRIIMGTARFTGPNSVHVDGPGGSEEIEFDAALVSTGSRPRIPDWCQPDGDRILTTRDCYPPKVIPESITVIGSGVTGVEFVHMFSSLGSKVTLVVSRQLVLPGKDPEVAAVLEDDFLARGVKLLKGARAESIERDDDGNVVVRCDDGRVVRSTHAVLAIGSIPNTDSLDLHTAGVELDRGGYIPINHHCVT
;
A
#
# COMPACT_ATOMS: atom_id res chain seq x y z
N GLY A 1 8.02 -33.21 -16.83
CA GLY A 1 9.10 -32.26 -16.50
C GLY A 1 8.89 -31.82 -15.08
N ALA A 2 9.93 -31.62 -14.28
CA ALA A 2 9.77 -31.15 -12.92
C ALA A 2 9.13 -29.75 -12.92
N GLU A 3 8.02 -29.58 -12.21
CA GLU A 3 7.43 -28.26 -11.97
C GLU A 3 8.43 -27.44 -11.14
N MET A 4 8.96 -26.37 -11.73
CA MET A 4 9.74 -25.38 -10.98
C MET A 4 8.75 -24.49 -10.23
N SER A 5 8.77 -24.54 -8.90
CA SER A 5 7.98 -23.68 -8.03
C SER A 5 8.88 -22.74 -7.23
N VAL A 6 8.33 -21.59 -6.84
CA VAL A 6 9.02 -20.62 -5.99
C VAL A 6 8.94 -21.09 -4.54
N ASP A 7 10.08 -21.15 -3.86
CA ASP A 7 10.16 -21.35 -2.42
C ASP A 7 9.75 -20.07 -1.68
N ILE A 8 8.50 -20.03 -1.21
CA ILE A 8 7.93 -18.87 -0.50
C ILE A 8 8.55 -18.68 0.88
N GLU A 9 8.95 -19.75 1.55
CA GLU A 9 9.61 -19.67 2.85
C GLU A 9 11.01 -19.05 2.68
N GLY A 10 11.77 -19.53 1.69
CA GLY A 10 13.06 -18.95 1.33
C GLY A 10 12.97 -17.48 0.89
N LEU A 11 11.96 -17.14 0.08
CA LEU A 11 11.70 -15.76 -0.35
C LEU A 11 11.36 -14.85 0.84
N THR A 12 10.45 -15.29 1.71
CA THR A 12 10.04 -14.56 2.92
C THR A 12 11.23 -14.34 3.84
N THR A 13 12.01 -15.39 4.10
CA THR A 13 13.22 -15.32 4.93
C THR A 13 14.22 -14.31 4.37
N ARG A 14 14.43 -14.29 3.06
CA ARG A 14 15.32 -13.33 2.40
C ARG A 14 14.82 -11.90 2.55
N ILE A 15 13.53 -11.65 2.31
CA ILE A 15 12.92 -10.32 2.42
C ILE A 15 13.02 -9.80 3.86
N GLU A 16 12.67 -10.61 4.86
CA GLU A 16 12.77 -10.22 6.27
C GLU A 16 14.24 -10.00 6.68
N GLY A 17 15.17 -10.81 6.19
CA GLY A 17 16.60 -10.60 6.41
C GLY A 17 17.09 -9.23 5.91
N ILE A 18 16.68 -8.84 4.69
CA ILE A 18 17.00 -7.52 4.12
C ILE A 18 16.35 -6.40 4.93
N LYS A 19 15.06 -6.52 5.28
CA LYS A 19 14.34 -5.53 6.10
C LYS A 19 15.04 -5.30 7.44
N HIS A 20 15.36 -6.38 8.15
CA HIS A 20 16.05 -6.30 9.43
C HIS A 20 17.45 -5.69 9.31
N GLN A 21 18.19 -6.01 8.24
CA GLN A 21 19.50 -5.40 8.02
C GLN A 21 19.40 -3.90 7.78
N LEU A 22 18.47 -3.46 6.93
CA LEU A 22 18.24 -2.04 6.66
C LEU A 22 17.79 -1.29 7.91
N GLN A 23 16.84 -1.86 8.66
CA GLN A 23 16.37 -1.29 9.93
C GLN A 23 17.53 -1.11 10.91
N ARG A 24 18.34 -2.16 11.16
CA ARG A 24 19.49 -2.08 12.07
C ARG A 24 20.48 -1.01 11.63
N ASN A 25 20.87 -1.01 10.35
CA ASN A 25 21.83 -0.04 9.82
C ASN A 25 21.36 1.41 10.03
N VAL A 26 20.08 1.71 9.79
CA VAL A 26 19.53 3.05 9.99
C VAL A 26 19.47 3.41 11.48
N SER A 27 18.98 2.51 12.33
CA SER A 27 18.92 2.75 13.78
C SER A 27 20.31 2.94 14.41
N ASP A 28 21.29 2.16 13.99
CA ASP A 28 22.68 2.25 14.45
C ASP A 28 23.31 3.58 13.98
N LEU A 29 23.05 3.97 12.73
CA LEU A 29 23.49 5.28 12.21
C LEU A 29 22.93 6.42 13.05
N LEU A 30 21.61 6.48 13.23
CA LEU A 30 20.96 7.53 14.03
C LEU A 30 21.52 7.57 15.46
N SER A 31 21.65 6.41 16.11
CA SER A 31 22.20 6.30 17.46
C SER A 31 23.65 6.78 17.54
N SER A 32 24.48 6.45 16.54
CA SER A 32 25.88 6.90 16.46
C SER A 32 26.02 8.42 16.32
N GLN A 33 25.00 9.09 15.78
CA GLN A 33 24.94 10.55 15.66
C GLN A 33 24.28 11.21 16.89
N GLY A 34 23.96 10.44 17.94
CA GLY A 34 23.35 10.96 19.16
C GLY A 34 21.85 11.22 19.07
N VAL A 35 21.17 10.71 18.03
CA VAL A 35 19.70 10.83 17.91
C VAL A 35 19.02 9.95 18.96
N ARG A 36 18.16 10.55 19.78
CA ARG A 36 17.29 9.83 20.70
C ARG A 36 16.12 9.20 19.93
N ILE A 37 16.11 7.87 19.82
CA ILE A 37 15.01 7.13 19.20
C ILE A 37 13.98 6.76 20.28
N ILE A 38 12.73 7.18 20.08
CA ILE A 38 11.62 6.93 21.00
C ILE A 38 10.60 6.05 20.29
N MET A 39 10.34 4.86 20.84
CA MET A 39 9.41 3.90 20.28
C MET A 39 8.01 4.15 20.86
N GLY A 40 7.11 4.70 20.05
CA GLY A 40 5.74 4.98 20.48
C GLY A 40 4.92 5.68 19.40
N THR A 41 3.71 6.07 19.76
CA THR A 41 2.82 6.90 18.94
C THR A 41 2.77 8.30 19.53
N ALA A 42 3.12 9.30 18.73
CA ALA A 42 3.12 10.70 19.14
C ALA A 42 1.84 11.41 18.68
N ARG A 43 1.34 12.33 19.52
CA ARG A 43 0.31 13.32 19.17
C ARG A 43 0.71 14.70 19.69
N PHE A 44 0.35 15.75 18.96
CA PHE A 44 0.61 17.13 19.38
C PHE A 44 -0.29 17.51 20.56
N THR A 45 0.32 18.07 21.59
CA THR A 45 -0.35 18.62 22.78
C THR A 45 -0.31 20.16 22.80
N GLY A 46 0.47 20.75 21.89
CA GLY A 46 0.58 22.19 21.66
C GLY A 46 1.50 22.48 20.47
N PRO A 47 1.78 23.77 20.16
CA PRO A 47 2.64 24.17 19.05
C PRO A 47 4.08 23.64 19.13
N ASN A 48 4.57 23.38 20.34
CA ASN A 48 5.95 23.01 20.63
C ASN A 48 6.07 21.77 21.52
N SER A 49 5.00 20.98 21.61
CA SER A 49 4.97 19.81 22.49
C SER A 49 4.20 18.64 21.89
N VAL A 50 4.68 17.42 22.17
CA VAL A 50 4.02 16.17 21.82
C VAL A 50 4.00 15.24 23.03
N HIS A 51 2.90 14.49 23.15
CA HIS A 51 2.81 13.34 24.04
C HIS A 51 3.10 12.07 23.24
N VAL A 52 3.99 11.22 23.75
CA VAL A 52 4.34 9.93 23.14
C VAL A 52 3.89 8.80 24.05
N ASP A 53 3.04 7.92 23.53
CA ASP A 53 2.66 6.67 24.20
C ASP A 53 3.46 5.50 23.62
N GLY A 54 4.27 4.86 24.45
CA GLY A 54 5.12 3.73 24.06
C GLY A 54 5.03 2.52 25.01
N PRO A 55 5.71 1.41 24.68
CA PRO A 55 5.72 0.20 25.50
C PRO A 55 6.27 0.41 26.92
N GLY A 56 7.11 1.43 27.11
CA GLY A 56 7.75 1.76 28.40
C GLY A 56 6.96 2.77 29.24
N GLY A 57 5.76 3.17 28.81
CA GLY A 57 4.99 4.25 29.40
C GLY A 57 4.88 5.44 28.45
N SER A 58 4.44 6.57 29.00
CA SER A 58 4.27 7.81 28.25
C SER A 58 5.25 8.89 28.67
N GLU A 59 5.62 9.72 27.72
CA GLU A 59 6.46 10.90 27.96
C GLU A 59 5.98 12.12 27.17
N GLU A 60 6.13 13.30 27.77
CA GLU A 60 5.92 14.58 27.11
C GLU A 60 7.28 15.10 26.59
N ILE A 61 7.28 15.60 25.35
CA ILE A 61 8.50 16.10 24.69
C ILE A 61 8.22 17.51 24.19
N GLU A 62 9.05 18.45 24.63
CA GLU A 62 9.11 19.79 24.06
C GLU A 62 10.15 19.85 22.93
N PHE A 63 9.90 20.70 21.93
CA PHE A 63 10.80 20.89 20.79
C PHE A 63 10.76 22.32 20.24
N ASP A 64 11.87 22.75 19.65
CA ASP A 64 11.94 24.03 18.93
C ASP A 64 11.30 23.95 17.53
N ALA A 65 11.42 22.78 16.88
CA ALA A 65 10.86 22.50 15.56
C ALA A 65 10.44 21.03 15.43
N ALA A 66 9.40 20.78 14.64
CA ALA A 66 8.92 19.43 14.32
C ALA A 66 8.95 19.17 12.81
N LEU A 67 9.41 17.99 12.43
CA LEU A 67 9.30 17.47 11.07
C LEU A 67 8.30 16.30 11.05
N VAL A 68 7.12 16.52 10.48
CA VAL A 68 6.08 15.48 10.38
C VAL A 68 6.38 14.55 9.20
N SER A 69 6.81 13.32 9.48
CA SER A 69 7.21 12.31 8.48
C SER A 69 6.42 11.01 8.58
N THR A 70 5.11 11.08 8.83
CA THR A 70 4.26 9.92 9.15
C THR A 70 3.80 9.09 7.95
N GLY A 71 4.13 9.55 6.73
CA GLY A 71 3.88 8.81 5.51
C GLY A 71 2.39 8.61 5.20
N SER A 72 2.06 7.46 4.62
CA SER A 72 0.69 7.13 4.19
C SER A 72 0.34 5.66 4.42
N ARG A 73 -0.93 5.31 4.22
CA ARG A 73 -1.45 3.95 4.28
C ARG A 73 -2.37 3.66 3.09
N PRO A 74 -2.58 2.38 2.72
CA PRO A 74 -3.48 2.03 1.63
C PRO A 74 -4.86 2.64 1.81
N ARG A 75 -5.44 3.19 0.74
CA ARG A 75 -6.81 3.67 0.74
C ARG A 75 -7.76 2.48 0.71
N ILE A 76 -8.65 2.41 1.69
CA ILE A 76 -9.70 1.40 1.77
C ILE A 76 -11.04 2.13 1.57
N PRO A 77 -11.82 1.78 0.54
CA PRO A 77 -13.15 2.36 0.32
C PRO A 77 -14.20 1.72 1.23
N ASP A 78 -15.25 2.46 1.60
CA ASP A 78 -16.29 2.00 2.54
C ASP A 78 -17.01 0.71 2.12
N TRP A 79 -17.04 0.42 0.81
CA TRP A 79 -17.66 -0.79 0.24
C TRP A 79 -16.74 -2.02 0.25
N CYS A 80 -15.51 -1.92 0.78
CA CYS A 80 -14.57 -3.03 0.86
C CYS A 80 -14.04 -3.20 2.27
N GLN A 81 -13.98 -4.45 2.74
CA GLN A 81 -13.35 -4.81 4.00
C GLN A 81 -12.22 -5.82 3.74
N PRO A 82 -10.95 -5.37 3.64
CA PRO A 82 -9.81 -6.28 3.57
C PRO A 82 -9.74 -7.18 4.81
N ASP A 83 -9.48 -8.47 4.58
CA ASP A 83 -9.36 -9.48 5.63
C ASP A 83 -7.90 -9.89 5.90
N GLY A 84 -6.97 -9.43 5.07
CA GLY A 84 -5.53 -9.76 5.17
C GLY A 84 -5.21 -11.22 4.83
N ASP A 85 -6.18 -11.97 4.29
CA ASP A 85 -6.03 -13.36 3.87
C ASP A 85 -6.29 -13.50 2.37
N ARG A 86 -7.49 -13.12 1.90
CA ARG A 86 -7.88 -13.19 0.48
C ARG A 86 -8.26 -11.85 -0.12
N ILE A 87 -8.80 -10.94 0.68
CA ILE A 87 -9.03 -9.55 0.29
C ILE A 87 -7.90 -8.73 0.92
N LEU A 88 -6.95 -8.34 0.08
CA LEU A 88 -5.65 -7.81 0.49
C LEU A 88 -5.57 -6.31 0.27
N THR A 89 -4.82 -5.64 1.14
CA THR A 89 -4.21 -4.35 0.85
C THR A 89 -2.79 -4.56 0.31
N THR A 90 -2.18 -3.49 -0.21
CA THR A 90 -0.78 -3.56 -0.67
C THR A 90 0.21 -3.94 0.45
N ARG A 91 -0.14 -3.77 1.73
CA ARG A 91 0.70 -4.16 2.88
C ARG A 91 0.74 -5.68 3.09
N ASP A 92 -0.27 -6.40 2.63
CA ASP A 92 -0.41 -7.84 2.82
C ASP A 92 0.30 -8.66 1.72
N CYS A 93 0.75 -7.98 0.66
CA CYS A 93 1.29 -8.62 -0.54
C CYS A 93 2.82 -8.72 -0.58
N TYR A 94 3.56 -8.20 0.43
CA TYR A 94 5.02 -8.21 0.43
C TYR A 94 5.63 -8.51 1.82
N PRO A 95 6.10 -9.75 2.06
CA PRO A 95 5.98 -10.92 1.20
C PRO A 95 4.55 -11.47 1.16
N PRO A 96 4.10 -12.07 0.04
CA PRO A 96 2.80 -12.74 0.01
C PRO A 96 2.84 -14.02 0.83
N LYS A 97 1.79 -14.29 1.62
CA LYS A 97 1.68 -15.51 2.46
C LYS A 97 1.62 -16.80 1.61
N VAL A 98 0.95 -16.71 0.47
CA VAL A 98 0.81 -17.77 -0.53
C VAL A 98 0.88 -17.14 -1.92
N ILE A 99 1.23 -17.93 -2.94
CA ILE A 99 1.04 -17.50 -4.34
C ILE A 99 -0.41 -17.82 -4.71
N PRO A 100 -1.25 -16.82 -5.02
CA PRO A 100 -2.63 -17.07 -5.44
C PRO A 100 -2.67 -17.87 -6.74
N GLU A 101 -3.59 -18.83 -6.87
CA GLU A 101 -3.88 -19.43 -8.18
C GLU A 101 -4.40 -18.36 -9.17
N SER A 102 -5.27 -17.47 -8.68
CA SER A 102 -5.74 -16.31 -9.43
C SER A 102 -5.93 -15.10 -8.52
N ILE A 103 -5.60 -13.91 -9.03
CA ILE A 103 -5.74 -12.67 -8.28
C ILE A 103 -6.33 -11.56 -9.13
N THR A 104 -7.28 -10.83 -8.55
CA THR A 104 -7.78 -9.58 -9.12
C THR A 104 -7.04 -8.39 -8.51
N VAL A 105 -6.36 -7.60 -9.32
CA VAL A 105 -5.69 -6.35 -8.91
C VAL A 105 -6.63 -5.19 -9.21
N ILE A 106 -6.97 -4.38 -8.20
CA ILE A 106 -7.86 -3.22 -8.36
C ILE A 106 -7.03 -1.95 -8.30
N GLY A 107 -6.94 -1.24 -9.42
CA GLY A 107 -6.18 0.01 -9.56
C GLY A 107 -4.97 -0.18 -10.47
N SER A 108 -4.87 0.69 -11.49
CA SER A 108 -3.85 0.62 -12.55
C SER A 108 -2.74 1.66 -12.42
N GLY A 109 -2.56 2.20 -11.21
CA GLY A 109 -1.40 3.03 -10.88
C GLY A 109 -0.11 2.21 -10.78
N VAL A 110 1.01 2.87 -10.47
CA VAL A 110 2.34 2.24 -10.39
C VAL A 110 2.32 0.99 -9.53
N THR A 111 1.83 1.09 -8.29
CA THR A 111 1.76 -0.05 -7.35
C THR A 111 0.89 -1.20 -7.86
N GLY A 112 -0.23 -0.92 -8.51
CA GLY A 112 -1.09 -1.97 -9.05
C GLY A 112 -0.39 -2.74 -10.18
N VAL A 113 0.28 -2.02 -11.07
CA VAL A 113 1.08 -2.59 -12.17
C VAL A 113 2.25 -3.43 -11.64
N GLU A 114 2.92 -2.98 -10.57
CA GLU A 114 3.97 -3.76 -9.91
C GLU A 114 3.41 -5.09 -9.37
N PHE A 115 2.22 -5.09 -8.76
CA PHE A 115 1.59 -6.33 -8.30
C PHE A 115 1.12 -7.23 -9.45
N VAL A 116 0.63 -6.67 -10.56
CA VAL A 116 0.32 -7.44 -11.77
C VAL A 116 1.57 -8.17 -12.25
N HIS A 117 2.69 -7.45 -12.38
CA HIS A 117 3.96 -8.04 -12.77
C HIS A 117 4.39 -9.11 -11.77
N MET A 118 4.42 -8.80 -10.47
CA MET A 118 4.87 -9.70 -9.42
C MET A 118 4.08 -11.02 -9.43
N PHE A 119 2.76 -10.96 -9.34
CA PHE A 119 1.93 -12.17 -9.27
C PHE A 119 1.92 -12.95 -10.59
N SER A 120 1.93 -12.28 -11.75
CA SER A 120 2.09 -12.96 -13.04
C SER A 120 3.44 -13.67 -13.14
N SER A 121 4.53 -13.03 -12.71
CA SER A 121 5.88 -13.61 -12.71
C SER A 121 6.00 -14.79 -11.75
N LEU A 122 5.21 -14.80 -10.67
CA LEU A 122 5.11 -15.91 -9.71
C LEU A 122 4.13 -17.01 -10.16
N GLY A 123 3.46 -16.87 -11.31
CA GLY A 123 2.61 -17.90 -11.92
C GLY A 123 1.11 -17.75 -11.67
N SER A 124 0.65 -16.69 -10.98
CA SER A 124 -0.77 -16.44 -10.78
C SER A 124 -1.47 -16.03 -12.08
N LYS A 125 -2.73 -16.45 -12.25
CA LYS A 125 -3.63 -15.86 -13.26
C LYS A 125 -4.10 -14.48 -12.77
N VAL A 126 -3.68 -13.41 -13.46
CA VAL A 126 -3.96 -12.05 -13.02
C VAL A 126 -5.07 -11.41 -13.86
N THR A 127 -6.00 -10.75 -13.17
CA THR A 127 -6.97 -9.83 -13.78
C THR A 127 -6.76 -8.42 -13.20
N LEU A 128 -6.51 -7.42 -14.04
CA LEU A 128 -6.35 -6.03 -13.64
C LEU A 128 -7.62 -5.23 -13.95
N VAL A 129 -8.22 -4.61 -12.93
CA VAL A 129 -9.32 -3.66 -13.07
C VAL A 129 -8.75 -2.25 -13.24
N VAL A 130 -9.06 -1.64 -14.40
CA VAL A 130 -8.56 -0.34 -14.82
C VAL A 130 -9.76 0.60 -14.97
N SER A 131 -9.96 1.50 -14.01
CA SER A 131 -11.10 2.45 -14.04
C SER A 131 -11.03 3.47 -15.16
N ARG A 132 -9.88 3.60 -15.80
CA ARG A 132 -9.65 4.47 -16.96
C ARG A 132 -9.41 3.63 -18.22
N GLN A 133 -9.17 4.30 -19.33
CA GLN A 133 -8.84 3.67 -20.61
C GLN A 133 -7.37 3.31 -20.77
N LEU A 134 -6.51 3.64 -19.80
CA LEU A 134 -5.08 3.35 -19.84
C LEU A 134 -4.59 2.88 -18.48
N VAL A 135 -3.68 1.92 -18.51
CA VAL A 135 -2.78 1.61 -17.40
C VAL A 135 -1.78 2.77 -17.23
N LEU A 136 -1.36 3.07 -16.00
CA LEU A 136 -0.48 4.21 -15.68
C LEU A 136 -0.96 5.55 -16.30
N PRO A 137 -2.19 6.01 -16.01
CA PRO A 137 -2.82 7.15 -16.71
C PRO A 137 -2.12 8.51 -16.56
N GLY A 138 -1.08 8.61 -15.72
CA GLY A 138 -0.23 9.81 -15.57
C GLY A 138 1.16 9.69 -16.23
N LYS A 139 1.38 8.64 -17.03
CA LYS A 139 2.62 8.40 -17.78
C LYS A 139 2.39 8.57 -19.28
N ASP A 140 3.48 8.54 -20.03
CA ASP A 140 3.44 8.61 -21.48
C ASP A 140 2.55 7.49 -22.06
N PRO A 141 1.53 7.82 -22.88
CA PRO A 141 0.60 6.84 -23.42
C PRO A 141 1.24 5.75 -24.29
N GLU A 142 2.32 6.05 -25.02
CA GLU A 142 3.01 5.07 -25.86
C GLU A 142 3.75 4.04 -24.99
N VAL A 143 4.39 4.51 -23.91
CA VAL A 143 5.03 3.64 -22.93
C VAL A 143 4.00 2.78 -22.20
N ALA A 144 2.85 3.35 -21.84
CA ALA A 144 1.75 2.61 -21.21
C ALA A 144 1.21 1.51 -22.15
N ALA A 145 1.07 1.80 -23.45
CA ALA A 145 0.60 0.83 -24.44
C ALA A 145 1.55 -0.37 -24.57
N VAL A 146 2.86 -0.14 -24.64
CA VAL A 146 3.86 -1.23 -24.68
C VAL A 146 3.75 -2.14 -23.46
N LEU A 147 3.51 -1.57 -22.28
CA LEU A 147 3.32 -2.35 -21.05
C LEU A 147 2.01 -3.14 -21.05
N GLU A 148 0.93 -2.56 -21.57
CA GLU A 148 -0.34 -3.27 -21.75
C GLU A 148 -0.17 -4.48 -22.69
N ASP A 149 0.54 -4.29 -23.80
CA ASP A 149 0.83 -5.37 -24.76
C ASP A 149 1.66 -6.50 -24.11
N ASP A 150 2.67 -6.19 -23.29
CA ASP A 150 3.44 -7.19 -22.53
C ASP A 150 2.53 -7.97 -21.57
N PHE A 151 1.67 -7.28 -20.82
CA PHE A 151 0.73 -7.93 -19.91
C PHE A 151 -0.25 -8.85 -20.62
N LEU A 152 -0.82 -8.41 -21.74
CA LEU A 152 -1.71 -9.23 -22.56
C LEU A 152 -0.98 -10.45 -23.12
N ALA A 153 0.25 -10.28 -23.62
CA ALA A 153 1.08 -11.38 -24.11
C ALA A 153 1.40 -12.42 -23.02
N ARG A 154 1.47 -12.00 -21.76
CA ARG A 154 1.66 -12.86 -20.58
C ARG A 154 0.35 -13.43 -20.01
N GLY A 155 -0.78 -13.21 -20.67
CA GLY A 155 -2.09 -13.75 -20.29
C GLY A 155 -2.81 -12.99 -19.16
N VAL A 156 -2.36 -11.78 -18.82
CA VAL A 156 -3.08 -10.90 -17.89
C VAL A 156 -4.37 -10.42 -18.56
N LYS A 157 -5.49 -10.49 -17.84
CA LYS A 157 -6.76 -9.93 -18.31
C LYS A 157 -6.89 -8.48 -17.89
N LEU A 158 -7.20 -7.58 -18.83
CA LEU A 158 -7.40 -6.16 -18.56
C LEU A 158 -8.88 -5.78 -18.66
N LEU A 159 -9.46 -5.30 -17.57
CA LEU A 159 -10.81 -4.75 -17.53
C LEU A 159 -10.72 -3.23 -17.62
N LYS A 160 -10.52 -2.73 -18.85
CA LYS A 160 -10.41 -1.30 -19.15
C LYS A 160 -11.76 -0.59 -19.05
N GLY A 161 -11.77 0.60 -18.47
CA GLY A 161 -12.97 1.39 -18.22
C GLY A 161 -13.92 0.80 -17.18
N ALA A 162 -13.49 -0.14 -16.34
CA ALA A 162 -14.31 -0.71 -15.26
C ALA A 162 -13.86 -0.19 -13.90
N ARG A 163 -14.81 0.21 -13.06
CA ARG A 163 -14.56 0.56 -11.67
C ARG A 163 -15.15 -0.50 -10.76
N ALA A 164 -14.32 -1.06 -9.88
CA ALA A 164 -14.81 -1.95 -8.83
C ALA A 164 -15.69 -1.18 -7.83
N GLU A 165 -16.80 -1.78 -7.44
CA GLU A 165 -17.78 -1.23 -6.48
C GLU A 165 -18.08 -2.17 -5.31
N SER A 166 -17.78 -3.46 -5.45
CA SER A 166 -17.88 -4.45 -4.37
C SER A 166 -16.79 -5.51 -4.52
N ILE A 167 -16.26 -5.94 -3.38
CA ILE A 167 -15.33 -7.06 -3.25
C ILE A 167 -15.79 -7.88 -2.05
N GLU A 168 -16.25 -9.10 -2.30
CA GLU A 168 -16.84 -9.98 -1.28
C GLU A 168 -16.30 -11.39 -1.43
N ARG A 169 -16.43 -12.20 -0.36
CA ARG A 169 -16.20 -13.64 -0.45
C ARG A 169 -17.52 -14.35 -0.72
N ASP A 170 -17.49 -15.32 -1.62
CA ASP A 170 -18.61 -16.23 -1.82
C ASP A 170 -18.54 -17.44 -0.87
N ASP A 171 -19.56 -18.30 -0.94
CA ASP A 171 -19.71 -19.48 -0.08
C ASP A 171 -18.58 -20.52 -0.27
N ASP A 172 -17.92 -20.54 -1.43
CA ASP A 172 -16.75 -21.39 -1.71
C ASP A 172 -15.44 -20.72 -1.23
N GLY A 173 -15.55 -19.53 -0.65
CA GLY A 173 -14.45 -18.73 -0.13
C GLY A 173 -13.65 -17.98 -1.20
N ASN A 174 -14.04 -18.00 -2.48
CA ASN A 174 -13.41 -17.20 -3.52
C ASN A 174 -13.80 -15.72 -3.38
N VAL A 175 -12.96 -14.84 -3.92
CA VAL A 175 -13.22 -13.41 -3.96
C VAL A 175 -13.96 -13.06 -5.25
N VAL A 176 -15.06 -12.33 -5.12
CA VAL A 176 -15.90 -11.84 -6.20
C VAL A 176 -15.79 -10.32 -6.25
N VAL A 177 -15.24 -9.80 -7.35
CA VAL A 177 -15.14 -8.36 -7.63
C VAL A 177 -16.23 -7.97 -8.63
N ARG A 178 -17.10 -7.05 -8.25
CA ARG A 178 -18.17 -6.51 -9.12
C ARG A 178 -17.81 -5.11 -9.57
N CYS A 179 -17.96 -4.85 -10.87
CA CYS A 179 -17.71 -3.55 -11.48
C CYS A 179 -19.02 -2.81 -11.78
N ASP A 180 -18.92 -1.49 -11.88
CA ASP A 180 -20.00 -0.54 -12.19
C ASP A 180 -20.70 -0.80 -13.53
N ASP A 181 -20.01 -1.43 -14.48
CA ASP A 181 -20.54 -1.80 -15.79
C ASP A 181 -21.13 -3.22 -15.85
N GLY A 182 -21.29 -3.87 -14.70
CA GLY A 182 -21.86 -5.22 -14.58
C GLY A 182 -20.87 -6.36 -14.81
N ARG A 183 -19.60 -6.08 -15.17
CA ARG A 183 -18.56 -7.14 -15.22
C ARG A 183 -18.31 -7.68 -13.81
N VAL A 184 -18.14 -9.00 -13.72
CA VAL A 184 -17.84 -9.70 -12.48
C VAL A 184 -16.60 -10.58 -12.67
N VAL A 185 -15.65 -10.47 -11.75
CA VAL A 185 -14.44 -11.30 -11.73
C VAL A 185 -14.48 -12.17 -10.48
N ARG A 186 -14.27 -13.47 -10.66
CA ARG A 186 -14.11 -14.44 -9.56
C ARG A 186 -12.67 -14.92 -9.55
N SER A 187 -11.98 -14.76 -8.42
CA SER A 187 -10.57 -15.14 -8.22
C SER A 187 -10.34 -15.67 -6.82
N THR A 188 -9.20 -16.32 -6.56
CA THR A 188 -8.92 -16.81 -5.20
C THR A 188 -8.58 -15.66 -4.24
N HIS A 189 -7.94 -14.60 -4.76
CA HIS A 189 -7.58 -13.41 -3.99
C HIS A 189 -7.93 -12.13 -4.76
N ALA A 190 -7.95 -10.99 -4.06
CA ALA A 190 -7.93 -9.67 -4.66
C ALA A 190 -7.00 -8.73 -3.87
N VAL A 191 -6.39 -7.76 -4.55
CA VAL A 191 -5.59 -6.70 -3.91
C VAL A 191 -6.08 -5.33 -4.30
N LEU A 192 -6.33 -4.49 -3.29
CA LEU A 192 -6.61 -3.06 -3.45
C LEU A 192 -5.32 -2.27 -3.63
N ALA A 193 -5.14 -1.70 -4.82
CA ALA A 193 -4.03 -0.82 -5.20
C ALA A 193 -4.54 0.52 -5.76
N ILE A 194 -5.56 1.10 -5.11
CA ILE A 194 -6.26 2.32 -5.55
C ILE A 194 -5.65 3.63 -4.98
N GLY A 195 -4.40 3.57 -4.54
CA GLY A 195 -3.68 4.68 -3.92
C GLY A 195 -3.62 4.62 -2.39
N SER A 196 -3.13 5.70 -1.79
CA SER A 196 -2.95 5.82 -0.34
C SER A 196 -3.62 7.09 0.20
N ILE A 197 -3.72 7.16 1.52
CA ILE A 197 -4.15 8.33 2.29
C ILE A 197 -3.07 8.67 3.34
N PRO A 198 -2.84 9.96 3.64
CA PRO A 198 -1.83 10.38 4.61
C PRO A 198 -2.14 9.90 6.03
N ASN A 199 -1.11 9.64 6.84
CA ASN A 199 -1.25 9.26 8.25
C ASN A 199 -1.21 10.50 9.16
N THR A 200 -2.26 11.33 9.08
CA THR A 200 -2.37 12.61 9.80
C THR A 200 -3.47 12.63 10.85
N ASP A 201 -4.36 11.66 10.80
CA ASP A 201 -5.57 11.54 11.61
C ASP A 201 -5.31 11.27 13.09
N SER A 202 -4.17 10.66 13.44
CA SER A 202 -3.82 10.34 14.84
C SER A 202 -2.88 11.35 15.50
N LEU A 203 -2.55 12.45 14.82
CA LEU A 203 -1.48 13.36 15.25
C LEU A 203 -2.00 14.56 16.05
N ASP A 204 -3.30 14.84 16.07
CA ASP A 204 -3.89 16.04 16.70
C ASP A 204 -3.25 17.36 16.22
N LEU A 205 -2.95 17.46 14.92
CA LEU A 205 -2.28 18.61 14.30
C LEU A 205 -2.96 19.97 14.54
N HIS A 206 -4.28 19.99 14.73
CA HIS A 206 -5.01 21.22 15.07
C HIS A 206 -4.50 21.83 16.39
N THR A 207 -4.05 21.00 17.34
CA THR A 207 -3.54 21.44 18.65
C THR A 207 -2.21 22.18 18.49
N ALA A 208 -1.47 21.88 17.41
CA ALA A 208 -0.28 22.62 16.99
C ALA A 208 -0.59 23.80 16.07
N GLY A 209 -1.87 24.10 15.78
CA GLY A 209 -2.29 25.17 14.86
C GLY A 209 -2.16 24.81 13.38
N VAL A 210 -2.04 23.53 13.04
CA VAL A 210 -1.91 23.05 11.65
C VAL A 210 -3.24 22.48 11.17
N GLU A 211 -3.84 23.14 10.18
CA GLU A 211 -5.08 22.70 9.53
C GLU A 211 -4.79 21.81 8.31
N LEU A 212 -5.53 20.72 8.18
CA LEU A 212 -5.42 19.81 7.05
C LEU A 212 -6.26 20.28 5.86
N ASP A 213 -5.85 19.92 4.64
CA ASP A 213 -6.69 20.08 3.47
C ASP A 213 -7.84 19.05 3.42
N ARG A 214 -8.72 19.16 2.41
CA ARG A 214 -9.86 18.24 2.23
C ARG A 214 -9.45 16.77 2.04
N GLY A 215 -8.22 16.51 1.63
CA GLY A 215 -7.66 15.16 1.45
C GLY A 215 -6.94 14.63 2.69
N GLY A 216 -6.87 15.41 3.78
CA GLY A 216 -6.12 15.08 4.99
C GLY A 216 -4.62 15.37 4.89
N TYR A 217 -4.17 16.09 3.86
CA TYR A 217 -2.75 16.46 3.71
C TYR A 217 -2.43 17.70 4.52
N ILE A 218 -1.19 17.78 4.98
CA ILE A 218 -0.63 18.98 5.60
C ILE A 218 -0.26 19.95 4.46
N PRO A 219 -0.89 21.13 4.35
CA PRO A 219 -0.49 22.15 3.38
C PRO A 219 0.93 22.62 3.68
N ILE A 220 1.74 22.79 2.64
CA ILE A 220 3.11 23.28 2.77
C ILE A 220 3.47 24.25 1.64
N ASN A 221 4.42 25.13 1.92
CA ASN A 221 5.10 25.91 0.88
C ASN A 221 6.24 25.11 0.22
N HIS A 222 6.94 25.74 -0.73
CA HIS A 222 8.05 25.12 -1.47
C HIS A 222 9.29 24.74 -0.62
N HIS A 223 9.33 25.14 0.65
CA HIS A 223 10.35 24.77 1.63
C HIS A 223 9.87 23.70 2.63
N CYS A 224 8.71 23.07 2.39
CA CYS A 224 8.09 22.10 3.29
C CYS A 224 7.71 22.68 4.66
N VAL A 225 7.41 23.98 4.73
CA VAL A 225 6.91 24.63 5.95
C VAL A 225 5.39 24.79 5.83
N THR A 226 4.67 24.48 6.90
CA THR A 226 3.21 24.64 7.04
C THR A 226 2.77 26.10 7.03
#